data_AF-A0A1I3CAK9-F1
#
_entry.id   AF-A0A1I3CAK9-F1
#
_cell.length_a   1.000
_cell.length_b   1.000
_cell.length_c   1.000
_cell.angle_alpha   90.00
_cell.angle_beta   90.00
_cell.angle_gamma   90.00
#
_symmetry.space_group_name_H-M   'P 1'
#
loop_
_entity.id
_entity.type
_entity.pdbx_description
1 polymer ?
#
loop_
_entity_poly.entity_id
_entity_poly.type
_entity_poly.pdbx_seq_one_letter_code
_entity_poly.pdbx_strand_id
1 'polypeptide(L)'
;MSAVQIDNVRDRIQKSTEEAGNLRRQFAGMRRQLEQIIGDRIEDFAQISQYDLEIRRKVFREETEFDAAVELEIGTSYREWFNFCEQFAVDVRGVEAAGFKVRQSEEFLKCFEAVRGLLSEDATFFSGPVLVEMKDRAIDEHRSGTCS
;
A
#
# COMPACT_ATOMS: atom_id res chain seq x y z
N MET A 1 -10.69 28.18 48.87
CA MET A 1 -10.29 28.45 47.47
C MET A 1 -10.78 29.84 47.11
N SER A 2 -9.89 30.74 46.67
CA SER A 2 -10.28 32.11 46.30
C SER A 2 -10.96 32.13 44.93
N ALA A 3 -11.81 33.13 44.65
CA ALA A 3 -12.47 33.29 43.35
C ALA A 3 -11.48 33.24 42.17
N VAL A 4 -10.28 33.79 42.35
CA VAL A 4 -9.17 33.77 41.38
C VAL A 4 -8.71 32.35 41.01
N GLN A 5 -8.76 31.39 41.95
CA GLN A 5 -8.42 29.99 41.66
C GLN A 5 -9.50 29.30 40.82
N ILE A 6 -10.76 29.70 40.96
CA ILE A 6 -11.88 29.14 40.19
C ILE A 6 -11.84 29.67 38.75
N ASP A 7 -11.57 30.96 38.55
CA ASP A 7 -11.47 31.56 37.22
C ASP A 7 -10.28 31.01 36.42
N ASN A 8 -9.12 30.81 37.06
CA ASN A 8 -7.96 30.19 36.42
C ASN A 8 -8.21 28.73 35.99
N VAL A 9 -8.99 27.97 36.77
CA VAL A 9 -9.37 26.60 36.39
C VAL A 9 -10.36 26.62 35.23
N ARG A 10 -11.32 27.55 35.24
CA ARG A 10 -12.30 27.74 34.16
C ARG A 10 -11.63 28.09 32.83
N ASP A 11 -10.70 29.03 32.82
CA ASP A 11 -9.96 29.43 31.62
C ASP A 11 -9.13 28.29 31.04
N ARG A 12 -8.50 27.46 31.90
CA ARG A 12 -7.77 26.28 31.45
C ARG A 12 -8.68 25.21 30.83
N ILE A 13 -9.85 24.99 31.41
CA ILE A 13 -10.86 24.06 30.87
C ILE A 13 -11.37 24.56 29.52
N GLN A 14 -11.69 25.86 29.43
CA GLN A 14 -12.17 26.48 28.20
C GLN A 14 -11.13 26.35 27.08
N LYS A 15 -9.87 26.71 27.35
CA LYS A 15 -8.77 26.60 26.38
C LYS A 15 -8.55 25.16 25.92
N SER A 16 -8.54 24.20 26.85
CA SER A 16 -8.39 22.77 26.53
C SER A 16 -9.54 22.24 25.67
N THR A 17 -10.77 22.73 25.89
CA THR A 17 -11.94 22.35 25.11
C THR A 17 -11.87 22.91 23.69
N GLU A 18 -11.42 24.15 23.54
CA GLU A 18 -11.21 24.79 22.24
C GLU A 18 -10.11 24.11 21.42
N GLU A 19 -8.99 23.77 22.06
CA GLU A 19 -7.89 23.00 21.46
C GLU A 19 -8.38 21.62 20.98
N ALA A 20 -9.14 20.90 21.81
CA ALA A 20 -9.74 19.62 21.43
C ALA A 20 -10.72 19.77 20.25
N GLY A 21 -11.52 20.84 20.23
CA GLY A 21 -12.43 21.15 19.13
C GLY A 21 -11.70 21.45 17.82
N ASN A 22 -10.58 22.16 17.89
CA ASN A 22 -9.72 22.46 16.73
C ASN A 22 -9.07 21.20 16.16
N LEU A 23 -8.50 20.36 17.02
CA LEU A 23 -7.89 19.09 16.61
C LEU A 23 -8.93 18.18 15.93
N ARG A 24 -10.13 18.04 16.50
CA ARG A 24 -11.20 17.25 15.87
C ARG A 24 -11.58 17.76 14.48
N ARG A 25 -11.65 19.08 14.28
CA ARG A 25 -11.91 19.67 12.95
C ARG A 25 -10.79 19.37 11.97
N GLN A 26 -9.53 19.45 12.42
CA GLN A 26 -8.36 19.13 11.60
C GLN A 26 -8.40 17.66 11.15
N PHE A 27 -8.59 16.71 12.07
CA PHE A 27 -8.68 15.29 11.73
C PHE A 27 -9.88 14.97 10.83
N ALA A 28 -11.02 15.63 11.03
CA ALA A 28 -12.18 15.48 10.14
C ALA A 28 -11.90 15.99 8.71
N GLY A 29 -11.14 17.07 8.57
CA GLY A 29 -10.68 17.60 7.28
C GLY A 29 -9.72 16.64 6.59
N MET A 30 -8.68 16.19 7.32
CA MET A 30 -7.70 15.21 6.83
C MET A 30 -8.38 13.92 6.41
N ARG A 31 -9.35 13.42 7.18
CA ARG A 31 -10.13 12.22 6.83
C ARG A 31 -10.75 12.33 5.45
N ARG A 32 -11.43 13.44 5.14
CA ARG A 32 -12.10 13.61 3.83
C ARG A 32 -11.10 13.65 2.68
N GLN A 33 -9.96 14.32 2.88
CA GLN A 33 -8.89 14.37 1.89
C GLN A 33 -8.30 12.99 1.64
N LEU A 34 -8.03 12.23 2.71
CA LEU A 34 -7.57 10.85 2.60
C LEU A 34 -8.59 9.97 1.89
N GLU A 35 -9.88 10.04 2.25
CA GLU A 35 -10.95 9.25 1.61
C GLU A 35 -11.04 9.46 0.10
N GLN A 36 -10.74 10.66 -0.39
CA GLN A 36 -10.68 10.93 -1.82
C GLN A 36 -9.40 10.35 -2.43
N ILE A 37 -8.24 10.71 -1.87
CA ILE A 37 -6.94 10.33 -2.42
C ILE A 37 -6.78 8.81 -2.46
N ILE A 38 -7.12 8.09 -1.38
CA ILE A 38 -6.95 6.63 -1.34
C ILE A 38 -7.93 5.90 -2.25
N GLY A 39 -9.11 6.48 -2.51
CA GLY A 39 -10.05 5.95 -3.50
C GLY A 39 -9.42 5.93 -4.88
N ASP A 40 -8.85 7.07 -5.30
CA ASP A 40 -8.15 7.18 -6.58
C ASP A 40 -6.95 6.22 -6.65
N ARG A 41 -6.18 6.08 -5.55
CA ARG A 41 -5.03 5.17 -5.53
C ARG A 41 -5.40 3.69 -5.59
N ILE A 42 -6.53 3.30 -5.02
CA ILE A 42 -7.03 1.92 -5.17
C ILE A 42 -7.35 1.64 -6.64
N GLU A 43 -7.94 2.60 -7.36
CA GLU A 43 -8.24 2.47 -8.78
C GLU A 43 -6.96 2.37 -9.62
N ASP A 44 -5.95 3.21 -9.36
CA ASP A 44 -4.65 3.14 -10.04
C ASP A 44 -4.00 1.75 -9.84
N PHE A 45 -4.01 1.22 -8.61
CA PHE A 45 -3.48 -0.11 -8.33
C PHE A 45 -4.23 -1.20 -9.10
N ALA A 46 -5.56 -1.10 -9.21
CA ALA A 46 -6.36 -2.04 -9.97
C ALA A 46 -6.01 -2.01 -11.46
N GLN A 47 -5.78 -0.83 -12.03
CA GLN A 47 -5.37 -0.69 -13.44
C GLN A 47 -3.99 -1.32 -13.70
N ILE A 48 -2.99 -1.02 -12.87
CA ILE A 48 -1.65 -1.61 -12.99
C ILE A 48 -1.73 -3.14 -12.88
N SER A 49 -2.49 -3.64 -11.89
CA SER A 49 -2.61 -5.09 -11.65
C SER A 49 -3.38 -5.82 -12.75
N GLN A 50 -4.38 -5.18 -13.35
CA GLN A 50 -5.08 -5.76 -14.50
C GLN A 50 -4.17 -5.84 -15.73
N TYR A 51 -3.39 -4.79 -15.97
CA TYR A 51 -2.42 -4.77 -17.07
C TYR A 51 -1.34 -5.86 -16.90
N ASP A 52 -0.72 -5.95 -15.72
CA ASP A 52 0.25 -7.01 -15.39
C ASP A 52 -0.34 -8.41 -15.61
N LEU A 53 -1.55 -8.65 -15.09
CA LEU A 53 -2.22 -9.93 -15.25
C LEU A 53 -2.54 -10.27 -16.70
N GLU A 54 -2.91 -9.28 -17.52
CA GLU A 54 -3.17 -9.49 -18.94
C GLU A 54 -1.90 -9.90 -19.69
N ILE A 55 -0.78 -9.22 -19.44
CA ILE A 55 0.52 -9.54 -20.03
C ILE A 55 0.96 -10.94 -19.62
N ARG A 56 0.94 -11.26 -18.32
CA ARG A 56 1.29 -12.60 -17.82
C ARG A 56 0.43 -13.70 -18.42
N ARG A 57 -0.88 -13.45 -18.62
CA ARG A 57 -1.78 -14.40 -19.29
C ARG A 57 -1.42 -14.62 -20.75
N LYS A 58 -1.11 -13.55 -21.49
CA LYS A 58 -0.70 -13.65 -22.91
C LYS A 58 0.60 -14.44 -23.05
N VAL A 59 1.58 -14.18 -22.19
CA VAL A 59 2.84 -14.93 -22.15
C VAL A 59 2.59 -16.40 -21.87
N PHE A 60 1.78 -16.71 -20.84
CA PHE A 60 1.46 -18.09 -20.47
C PHE A 60 0.74 -18.88 -21.59
N ARG A 61 -0.09 -18.19 -22.39
CA ARG A 61 -0.81 -18.78 -23.52
C ARG A 61 0.00 -18.81 -24.81
N GLU A 62 1.27 -18.39 -24.77
CA GLU A 62 2.14 -18.28 -25.95
C GLU A 62 1.58 -17.32 -27.02
N GLU A 63 0.69 -16.39 -26.62
CA GLU A 63 0.12 -15.35 -27.49
C GLU A 63 1.11 -14.20 -27.71
N THR A 64 2.08 -14.04 -26.80
CA THR A 64 3.20 -13.09 -26.89
C THR A 64 4.43 -13.69 -26.21
N GLU A 65 5.62 -13.27 -26.63
CA GLU A 65 6.86 -13.62 -25.91
C GLU A 65 7.02 -12.76 -24.65
N PHE A 66 7.81 -13.27 -23.70
CA PHE A 66 8.21 -12.50 -22.53
C PHE A 66 9.11 -11.34 -22.94
N ASP A 67 8.76 -10.12 -22.51
CA ASP A 67 9.54 -8.91 -22.73
C ASP A 67 9.98 -8.33 -21.38
N ALA A 68 11.29 -8.33 -21.15
CA ALA A 68 11.88 -7.80 -19.93
C ALA A 68 11.70 -6.27 -19.79
N ALA A 69 11.55 -5.54 -20.90
CA ALA A 69 11.27 -4.11 -20.86
C ALA A 69 9.87 -3.82 -20.32
N VAL A 70 8.88 -4.64 -20.71
CA VAL A 70 7.50 -4.56 -20.20
C VAL A 70 7.44 -4.93 -18.72
N GLU A 71 8.12 -5.98 -18.29
CA GLU A 71 8.22 -6.34 -16.86
C GLU A 71 8.85 -5.20 -16.04
N LEU A 72 9.90 -4.55 -16.57
CA LEU A 72 10.54 -3.40 -15.94
C LEU A 72 9.61 -2.18 -15.85
N GLU A 73 8.81 -1.92 -16.89
CA GLU A 73 7.81 -0.84 -16.90
C GLU A 73 6.75 -1.08 -15.82
N ILE A 74 6.16 -2.27 -15.77
CA ILE A 74 5.18 -2.67 -14.74
C ILE A 74 5.78 -2.50 -13.33
N GLY A 75 7.00 -3.01 -13.12
CA GLY A 75 7.70 -2.86 -11.85
C GLY A 75 8.03 -1.40 -11.49
N THR A 76 8.18 -0.53 -12.48
CA THR A 76 8.34 0.92 -12.27
C THR A 76 7.01 1.55 -11.85
N SER A 77 5.90 1.22 -12.50
CA SER A 77 4.56 1.70 -12.11
C SER A 77 4.21 1.31 -10.68
N TYR A 78 4.49 0.07 -10.27
CA TYR A 78 4.29 -0.35 -8.87
C TYR A 78 5.15 0.43 -7.88
N ARG A 79 6.42 0.72 -8.22
CA ARG A 79 7.31 1.53 -7.36
C ARG A 79 6.83 2.97 -7.22
N GLU A 80 6.45 3.60 -8.33
CA GLU A 80 5.93 4.97 -8.31
C GLU A 80 4.65 5.06 -7.49
N TRP A 81 3.73 4.12 -7.70
CA TRP A 81 2.50 4.02 -6.91
C TRP A 81 2.81 3.81 -5.42
N PHE A 82 3.73 2.90 -5.09
CA PHE A 82 4.11 2.61 -3.70
C PHE A 82 4.69 3.83 -3.00
N ASN A 83 5.69 4.48 -3.61
CA ASN A 83 6.36 5.66 -3.07
C ASN A 83 5.36 6.81 -2.84
N PHE A 84 4.40 6.99 -3.75
CA PHE A 84 3.34 7.97 -3.58
C PHE A 84 2.43 7.62 -2.40
N CYS A 85 2.14 6.34 -2.19
CA CYS A 85 1.22 5.87 -1.16
C CYS A 85 1.82 5.79 0.26
N GLU A 86 3.15 5.80 0.41
CA GLU A 86 3.81 5.63 1.72
C GLU A 86 3.32 6.64 2.76
N GLN A 87 3.33 7.93 2.44
CA GLN A 87 2.90 8.97 3.38
C GLN A 87 1.41 8.83 3.72
N PHE A 88 0.57 8.48 2.75
CA PHE A 88 -0.86 8.30 2.99
C PHE A 88 -1.16 7.08 3.88
N ALA A 89 -0.36 6.01 3.80
CA ALA A 89 -0.48 4.87 4.71
C ALA A 89 -0.19 5.27 6.17
N VAL A 90 0.79 6.16 6.38
CA VAL A 90 1.07 6.75 7.70
C VAL A 90 -0.08 7.64 8.16
N ASP A 91 -0.57 8.52 7.29
CA ASP A 91 -1.64 9.47 7.62
C ASP A 91 -2.95 8.75 7.94
N VAL A 92 -3.33 7.72 7.17
CA VAL A 92 -4.51 6.88 7.45
C VAL A 92 -4.41 6.26 8.84
N ARG A 93 -3.28 5.63 9.18
CA ARG A 93 -3.07 5.03 10.50
C ARG A 93 -3.13 6.09 11.61
N GLY A 94 -2.57 7.28 11.38
CA GLY A 94 -2.61 8.39 12.33
C GLY A 94 -4.03 8.91 12.58
N VAL A 95 -4.82 9.10 11.52
CA VAL A 95 -6.22 9.53 11.61
C VAL A 95 -7.09 8.47 12.30
N GLU A 96 -6.89 7.18 11.98
CA GLU A 96 -7.63 6.09 12.63
C GLU A 96 -7.25 5.90 14.10
N ALA A 97 -5.97 6.06 14.46
CA ALA A 97 -5.51 6.05 15.85
C ALA A 97 -6.12 7.21 16.67
N ALA A 98 -6.45 8.33 16.03
CA ALA A 98 -7.19 9.44 16.65
C ALA A 98 -8.70 9.17 16.78
N GLY A 99 -9.18 7.99 16.38
CA GLY A 99 -10.58 7.56 16.50
C GLY A 99 -11.44 7.90 15.28
N PHE A 100 -10.86 8.35 14.17
CA PHE A 100 -11.59 8.69 12.95
C PHE A 100 -11.44 7.57 11.92
N LYS A 101 -12.50 6.78 11.72
CA LYS A 101 -12.52 5.75 10.68
C LYS A 101 -12.44 6.38 9.29
N VAL A 102 -11.45 6.02 8.50
CA VAL A 102 -11.29 6.46 7.10
C VAL A 102 -11.99 5.43 6.20
N ARG A 103 -12.87 5.87 5.30
CA ARG A 103 -13.53 4.96 4.34
C ARG A 103 -12.49 4.31 3.41
N GLN A 104 -12.59 2.99 3.18
CA GLN A 104 -11.68 2.21 2.31
C GLN A 104 -10.22 2.10 2.78
N SER A 105 -9.88 2.54 4.00
CA SER A 105 -8.53 2.40 4.56
C SER A 105 -8.02 0.96 4.55
N GLU A 106 -8.86 -0.01 4.91
CA GLU A 106 -8.48 -1.42 4.94
C GLU A 106 -8.10 -1.95 3.55
N GLU A 107 -8.87 -1.61 2.53
CA GLU A 107 -8.60 -2.00 1.14
C GLU A 107 -7.32 -1.34 0.63
N PHE A 108 -7.17 -0.04 0.86
CA PHE A 108 -5.97 0.71 0.52
C PHE A 108 -4.72 0.10 1.18
N LEU A 109 -4.78 -0.19 2.48
CA LEU A 109 -3.67 -0.79 3.20
C LEU A 109 -3.36 -2.21 2.69
N LYS A 110 -4.37 -3.01 2.31
CA LYS A 110 -4.13 -4.32 1.68
C LYS A 110 -3.41 -4.17 0.35
N CYS A 111 -3.81 -3.23 -0.52
CA CYS A 111 -3.10 -2.94 -1.77
C CYS A 111 -1.66 -2.50 -1.49
N PHE A 112 -1.47 -1.60 -0.53
CA PHE A 112 -0.14 -1.11 -0.16
C PHE A 112 0.78 -2.23 0.31
N GLU A 113 0.28 -3.10 1.18
CA GLU A 113 1.02 -4.26 1.68
C GLU A 113 1.32 -5.30 0.60
N ALA A 114 0.38 -5.50 -0.35
CA ALA A 114 0.61 -6.37 -1.50
C ALA A 114 1.74 -5.85 -2.38
N VAL A 115 1.74 -4.55 -2.73
CA VAL A 115 2.82 -3.94 -3.52
C VAL A 115 4.14 -3.97 -2.76
N ARG A 116 4.13 -3.72 -1.44
CA ARG A 116 5.33 -3.86 -0.61
C ARG A 116 5.94 -5.25 -0.72
N GLY A 117 5.11 -6.30 -0.71
CA GLY A 117 5.53 -7.67 -0.93
C GLY A 117 6.12 -7.90 -2.31
N LEU A 118 5.46 -7.38 -3.36
CA LEU A 118 5.94 -7.47 -4.75
C LEU A 118 7.27 -6.74 -5.00
N LEU A 119 7.55 -5.69 -4.25
CA LEU A 119 8.78 -4.90 -4.40
C LEU A 119 9.91 -5.34 -3.47
N SER A 120 9.63 -6.24 -2.53
CA SER A 120 10.66 -6.79 -1.64
C SER A 120 11.68 -7.64 -2.42
N GLU A 121 12.92 -7.70 -1.94
CA GLU A 121 14.02 -8.42 -2.61
C GLU A 121 13.72 -9.93 -2.82
N ASP A 122 12.81 -10.51 -2.03
CA ASP A 122 12.32 -11.87 -2.24
C ASP A 122 11.47 -12.02 -3.51
N ALA A 123 10.84 -10.96 -4.01
CA ALA A 123 10.13 -11.00 -5.29
C ALA A 123 11.09 -11.01 -6.49
N THR A 124 12.31 -10.47 -6.33
CA THR A 124 13.39 -10.59 -7.33
C THR A 124 13.97 -12.00 -7.37
N PHE A 125 13.90 -12.75 -6.27
CA PHE A 125 14.20 -14.18 -6.24
C PHE A 125 13.23 -15.00 -7.10
N PHE A 126 11.98 -14.55 -7.25
CA PHE A 126 10.92 -15.22 -8.03
C PHE A 126 10.63 -14.59 -9.41
N SER A 127 11.39 -13.59 -9.85
CA SER A 127 11.17 -12.96 -11.17
C SER A 127 12.06 -13.57 -12.25
N GLY A 128 11.42 -14.24 -13.22
CA GLY A 128 11.96 -14.52 -14.56
C GLY A 128 12.93 -15.72 -14.67
N PRO A 129 14.25 -15.52 -14.82
CA PRO A 129 15.17 -16.60 -15.19
C PRO A 129 15.38 -17.65 -14.10
N VAL A 130 15.39 -17.23 -12.83
CA VAL A 130 15.69 -18.12 -11.69
C VAL A 130 14.59 -19.17 -11.51
N LEU A 131 13.32 -18.82 -11.72
CA LEU A 131 12.23 -19.79 -11.67
C LEU A 131 12.26 -20.78 -12.85
N VAL A 132 12.66 -20.32 -14.04
CA VAL A 132 12.85 -21.19 -15.20
C VAL A 132 14.02 -22.13 -14.96
N GLU A 133 15.15 -21.63 -14.45
CA GLU A 133 16.31 -22.45 -14.08
C GLU A 133 15.99 -23.44 -12.96
N MET A 134 15.24 -23.04 -11.92
CA MET A 134 14.84 -23.95 -10.84
C MET A 134 13.87 -25.03 -11.34
N LYS A 135 12.94 -24.68 -12.23
CA LYS A 135 12.04 -25.65 -12.89
C LYS A 135 12.84 -26.62 -13.77
N ASP A 136 13.74 -26.11 -14.60
CA ASP A 136 14.53 -26.92 -15.51
C ASP A 136 15.50 -27.84 -14.74
N ARG A 137 16.12 -27.33 -13.66
CA ARG A 137 16.96 -28.13 -12.77
C ARG A 137 16.16 -29.21 -12.04
N ALA A 138 14.96 -28.92 -11.55
CA ALA A 138 14.10 -29.92 -10.92
C ALA A 138 13.64 -31.01 -11.92
N ILE A 139 13.36 -30.63 -13.17
CA ILE A 139 13.04 -31.56 -14.26
C ILE A 139 14.25 -32.45 -14.59
N ASP A 140 15.45 -31.87 -14.65
CA ASP A 140 16.67 -32.61 -14.96
C ASP A 140 17.12 -33.53 -13.82
N GLU A 141 16.99 -33.10 -12.56
CA GLU A 141 17.21 -33.92 -11.36
C GLU A 141 16.22 -35.11 -11.31
N HIS A 142 14.96 -34.88 -11.68
CA HIS A 142 13.96 -35.94 -11.76
C HIS A 142 14.25 -36.93 -12.91
N ARG A 143 14.68 -36.43 -14.08
CA ARG A 143 15.04 -37.27 -15.25
C ARG A 143 16.32 -38.06 -15.05
N SER A 144 17.27 -37.54 -14.27
CA SER A 144 18.54 -38.21 -13.94
C SER A 144 18.42 -39.19 -12.76
N GLY A 145 17.26 -39.26 -12.10
CA GLY A 145 17.00 -40.21 -11.00
C GLY A 145 17.68 -39.83 -9.69
N THR A 146 18.23 -38.62 -9.58
CA THR A 146 18.87 -38.09 -8.36
C THR A 146 17.91 -37.17 -7.62
N CYS A 147 16.76 -37.69 -7.21
CA CYS A 147 15.98 -37.02 -6.17
C CYS A 147 16.55 -37.44 -4.80
N SER A 148 17.18 -36.49 -4.09
CA SER A 148 17.53 -36.61 -2.66
C SER A 148 16.54 -35.81 -1.83
#